data_AF-A0A2E2TCR8-F1
#
_entry.id   AF-A0A2E2TCR8-F1
#
_cell.length_a   1.000
_cell.length_b   1.000
_cell.length_c   1.000
_cell.angle_alpha   90.00
_cell.angle_beta   90.00
_cell.angle_gamma   90.00
#
_symmetry.space_group_name_H-M   'P 1'
#
loop_
_entity.id
_entity.type
_entity.pdbx_description
1 polymer ?
#
loop_
_entity_poly.entity_id
_entity_poly.type
_entity_poly.pdbx_seq_one_letter_code
_entity_poly.pdbx_strand_id
1 'polypeptide(L)'
;MKKIFLHILVLTLICYSCSDRELGDGYYFLPKYESIDVGYPEGEAIIYKSNQEYSFDEIKISGDVLEVASNSKFIIAKRDPLVSMDINSGDIEYYIIEKKIDKVLGPLTKDDFTNKIELLEIKLEFE
;
A
#
# COMPACT_ATOMS: atom_id res chain seq x y z
N MET A 1 1.68 -44.08 0.48
CA MET A 1 2.31 -43.10 1.38
C MET A 1 3.14 -42.04 0.63
N LYS A 2 4.10 -42.40 -0.24
CA LYS A 2 4.91 -41.42 -1.01
C LYS A 2 4.10 -40.42 -1.86
N LYS A 3 2.98 -40.86 -2.46
CA LYS A 3 2.12 -39.99 -3.28
C LYS A 3 1.40 -38.90 -2.47
N ILE A 4 0.92 -39.22 -1.27
CA ILE A 4 0.26 -38.25 -0.36
C ILE A 4 1.27 -37.19 0.10
N PHE A 5 2.50 -37.60 0.40
CA PHE A 5 3.57 -36.67 0.78
C PHE A 5 3.95 -35.71 -0.37
N LEU A 6 3.96 -36.20 -1.61
CA LEU A 6 4.18 -35.38 -2.80
C LEU A 6 3.05 -34.36 -3.02
N HIS A 7 1.79 -34.75 -2.76
CA HIS A 7 0.65 -33.82 -2.89
C HIS A 7 0.67 -32.76 -1.79
N ILE A 8 1.06 -33.11 -0.56
CA ILE A 8 1.25 -32.16 0.52
C ILE A 8 2.39 -31.18 0.19
N LEU A 9 3.52 -31.67 -0.35
CA LEU A 9 4.66 -30.83 -0.77
C LEU A 9 4.27 -29.83 -1.87
N VAL A 10 3.53 -30.28 -2.89
CA VAL A 10 3.05 -29.42 -3.98
C VAL A 10 2.04 -28.38 -3.45
N LEU A 11 1.15 -28.77 -2.52
CA LEU A 11 0.19 -27.85 -1.91
C LEU A 11 0.88 -26.79 -1.04
N THR A 12 1.95 -27.16 -0.32
CA THR A 12 2.73 -26.20 0.48
C THR A 12 3.51 -25.20 -0.38
N LEU A 13 3.99 -25.59 -1.57
CA LEU A 13 4.74 -24.70 -2.46
C LEU A 13 3.87 -23.60 -3.09
N ILE A 14 2.57 -23.81 -3.25
CA ILE A 14 1.64 -22.82 -3.83
C ILE A 14 1.30 -21.71 -2.83
N CYS A 15 1.46 -21.96 -1.52
CA CYS A 15 1.09 -21.01 -0.47
C CYS A 15 2.19 -20.01 -0.09
N TYR A 16 3.38 -20.05 -0.72
CA TYR A 16 4.52 -19.20 -0.36
C TYR A 16 4.79 -18.03 -1.32
N SER A 17 3.89 -17.72 -2.27
CA SER A 17 4.04 -16.48 -3.05
C SER A 17 3.53 -15.28 -2.23
N CYS A 18 4.25 -14.91 -1.17
CA CYS A 18 4.07 -13.59 -0.58
C CYS A 18 4.71 -12.60 -1.56
N SER A 19 3.90 -11.77 -2.21
CA SER A 19 4.40 -10.64 -2.99
C SER A 19 4.89 -9.57 -1.99
N ASP A 20 6.10 -9.03 -2.19
CA ASP A 20 6.60 -7.90 -1.39
C ASP A 20 5.71 -6.65 -1.49
N ARG A 21 4.78 -6.64 -2.46
CA ARG A 21 3.82 -5.56 -2.70
C ARG A 21 2.53 -5.70 -1.92
N GLU A 22 2.22 -6.89 -1.41
CA GLU A 22 0.95 -7.14 -0.75
C GLU A 22 0.93 -6.49 0.63
N LEU A 23 -0.02 -5.57 0.81
CA LEU A 23 -0.26 -4.91 2.09
C LEU A 23 -1.35 -5.63 2.89
N GLY A 24 -1.90 -6.73 2.37
CA GLY A 24 -2.99 -7.54 2.95
C GLY A 24 -4.39 -6.99 2.65
N ASP A 25 -5.41 -7.84 2.76
CA ASP A 25 -6.84 -7.52 2.46
C ASP A 25 -7.07 -6.98 1.03
N GLY A 26 -6.29 -7.45 0.06
CA GLY A 26 -6.36 -7.03 -1.35
C GLY A 26 -5.78 -5.65 -1.63
N TYR A 27 -5.05 -5.07 -0.67
CA TYR A 27 -4.29 -3.85 -0.89
C TYR A 27 -2.89 -4.16 -1.40
N TYR A 28 -2.41 -3.34 -2.32
CA TYR A 28 -1.11 -3.47 -2.95
C TYR A 28 -0.41 -2.12 -3.01
N PHE A 29 0.90 -2.13 -2.78
CA PHE A 29 1.79 -1.01 -3.10
C PHE A 29 2.43 -1.26 -4.47
N LEU A 30 2.28 -0.30 -5.39
CA LEU A 30 2.95 -0.33 -6.68
C LEU A 30 4.03 0.76 -6.69
N PRO A 31 5.32 0.39 -6.67
CA PRO A 31 6.39 1.36 -6.73
C PRO A 31 6.48 2.00 -8.12
N LYS A 32 7.02 3.23 -8.17
CA LYS A 32 7.05 4.06 -9.39
C LYS A 32 7.69 3.38 -10.60
N TYR A 33 8.81 2.70 -10.41
CA TYR A 33 9.50 2.05 -11.53
C TYR A 33 8.66 0.93 -12.15
N GLU A 34 7.86 0.22 -11.33
CA GLU A 34 6.95 -0.82 -11.82
C GLU A 34 5.70 -0.22 -12.43
N SER A 35 5.18 0.87 -11.88
CA SER A 35 4.02 1.55 -12.48
C SER A 35 4.32 1.99 -13.91
N ILE A 36 5.54 2.45 -14.18
CA ILE A 36 6.02 2.75 -15.53
C ILE A 36 6.11 1.47 -16.39
N ASP A 37 6.69 0.39 -15.85
CA ASP A 37 6.90 -0.86 -16.59
C ASP A 37 5.57 -1.54 -16.98
N VAL A 38 4.60 -1.56 -16.07
CA VAL A 38 3.27 -2.15 -16.30
C VAL A 38 2.31 -1.20 -17.03
N GLY A 39 2.74 0.02 -17.36
CA GLY A 39 1.98 0.99 -18.15
C GLY A 39 0.83 1.67 -17.38
N TYR A 40 0.98 1.88 -16.07
CA TYR A 40 0.06 2.72 -15.31
C TYR A 40 0.15 4.18 -15.85
N PRO A 41 -0.97 4.80 -16.27
CA PRO A 41 -0.95 6.03 -17.06
C PRO A 41 -0.18 7.21 -16.45
N GLU A 42 -0.24 7.37 -15.13
CA GLU A 42 0.40 8.49 -14.43
C GLU A 42 1.87 8.20 -14.07
N GLY A 43 2.31 6.94 -14.15
CA GLY A 43 3.70 6.55 -13.84
C GLY A 43 4.16 6.92 -12.41
N GLU A 44 3.24 6.89 -11.44
CA GLU A 44 3.47 7.27 -10.04
C GLU A 44 3.62 6.01 -9.16
N ALA A 45 4.23 6.17 -7.98
CA ALA A 45 4.08 5.16 -6.92
C ALA A 45 2.71 5.29 -6.24
N ILE A 46 1.92 4.21 -6.18
CA ILE A 46 0.53 4.26 -5.72
C ILE A 46 0.20 3.14 -4.72
N ILE A 47 -0.88 3.34 -3.96
CA ILE A 47 -1.55 2.27 -3.22
C ILE A 47 -2.93 2.06 -3.83
N TYR A 48 -3.23 0.82 -4.19
CA TYR A 48 -4.50 0.44 -4.78
C TYR A 48 -5.07 -0.80 -4.10
N LYS A 49 -6.39 -0.99 -4.24
CA LYS A 49 -7.11 -2.16 -3.78
C LYS A 49 -7.66 -2.91 -4.98
N SER A 50 -7.51 -4.22 -4.97
CA SER A 50 -7.96 -5.09 -6.05
C SER A 50 -8.11 -6.53 -5.59
N ASN A 51 -8.87 -7.32 -6.35
CA ASN A 51 -8.89 -8.77 -6.19
C ASN A 51 -7.70 -9.45 -6.89
N GLN A 52 -6.97 -8.72 -7.74
CA GLN A 52 -5.82 -9.22 -8.48
C GLN A 52 -4.72 -8.15 -8.58
N GLU A 53 -3.48 -8.55 -8.29
CA GLU A 53 -2.30 -7.69 -8.48
C GLU A 53 -2.23 -7.18 -9.94
N TYR A 54 -1.88 -5.91 -10.11
CA TYR A 54 -1.86 -5.14 -11.36
C TYR A 54 -3.22 -4.93 -12.04
N SER A 55 -4.32 -5.28 -11.38
CA SER A 55 -5.65 -4.80 -11.77
C SER A 55 -5.96 -3.57 -10.94
N PHE A 56 -5.77 -2.37 -11.52
CA PHE A 56 -5.88 -1.08 -10.83
C PHE A 56 -7.35 -0.66 -10.61
N ASP A 57 -8.14 -1.54 -9.99
CA ASP A 57 -9.60 -1.40 -9.82
C ASP A 57 -9.96 -0.16 -9.00
N GLU A 58 -9.26 0.05 -7.88
CA GLU A 58 -9.53 1.16 -6.99
C GLU A 58 -8.23 1.75 -6.42
N ILE A 59 -7.83 2.91 -6.95
CA ILE A 59 -6.69 3.67 -6.42
C ILE A 59 -7.07 4.33 -5.10
N LYS A 60 -6.35 4.01 -4.02
CA LYS A 60 -6.61 4.53 -2.67
C LYS A 60 -5.76 5.75 -2.36
N ILE A 61 -4.50 5.72 -2.79
CA ILE A 61 -3.56 6.83 -2.68
C ILE A 61 -2.82 6.91 -4.01
N SER A 62 -3.03 8.01 -4.74
CA SER A 62 -2.27 8.41 -5.92
C SER A 62 -1.22 9.45 -5.55
N GLY A 63 -0.27 9.74 -6.45
CA GLY A 63 0.89 10.60 -6.21
C GLY A 63 2.01 9.84 -5.50
N ASP A 64 3.27 10.12 -5.86
CA ASP A 64 4.45 9.35 -5.47
C ASP A 64 4.50 8.99 -3.97
N VAL A 65 3.99 7.80 -3.65
CA VAL A 65 4.10 7.19 -2.33
C VAL A 65 5.56 6.81 -2.10
N LEU A 66 6.17 7.41 -1.08
CA LEU A 66 7.58 7.26 -0.76
C LEU A 66 7.81 6.03 0.12
N GLU A 67 6.97 5.86 1.13
CA GLU A 67 7.12 4.84 2.16
C GLU A 67 5.73 4.33 2.59
N VAL A 68 5.63 3.03 2.85
CA VAL A 68 4.41 2.37 3.28
C VAL A 68 4.71 1.36 4.37
N ALA A 69 3.83 1.26 5.37
CA ALA A 69 3.86 0.19 6.34
C ALA A 69 2.43 -0.32 6.58
N SER A 70 2.28 -1.60 6.90
CA SER A 70 0.95 -2.19 7.11
C SER A 70 0.93 -3.22 8.24
N ASN A 71 -0.21 -3.35 8.89
CA ASN A 71 -0.54 -4.46 9.80
C ASN A 71 -1.93 -5.00 9.46
N SER A 72 -2.46 -5.92 10.26
CA SER A 72 -3.78 -6.55 10.01
C SER A 72 -4.98 -5.59 10.02
N LYS A 73 -4.84 -4.35 10.47
CA LYS A 73 -5.94 -3.37 10.58
C LYS A 73 -5.73 -2.12 9.73
N PHE A 74 -4.48 -1.69 9.58
CA PHE A 74 -4.15 -0.39 9.02
C PHE A 74 -3.03 -0.47 7.98
N ILE A 75 -3.03 0.51 7.09
CA ILE A 75 -1.91 0.88 6.23
C ILE A 75 -1.58 2.33 6.56
N ILE A 76 -0.30 2.67 6.70
CA ILE A 76 0.17 4.05 6.77
C ILE A 76 1.06 4.31 5.56
N ALA A 77 1.01 5.53 5.03
CA ALA A 77 1.81 5.92 3.87
C ALA A 77 2.33 7.35 4.01
N LYS A 78 3.57 7.58 3.56
CA LYS A 78 4.12 8.91 3.26
C LYS A 78 4.03 9.13 1.76
N ARG A 79 3.59 10.31 1.36
CA ARG A 79 3.47 10.72 -0.03
C ARG A 79 4.20 12.03 -0.25
N ASP A 80 4.95 12.10 -1.33
CA ASP A 80 5.34 13.37 -1.92
C ASP A 80 4.23 13.78 -2.90
N PRO A 81 3.43 14.82 -2.62
CA PRO A 81 2.42 15.31 -3.56
C PRO A 81 3.13 15.82 -4.81
N LEU A 82 3.23 14.95 -5.82
CA LEU A 82 3.98 15.18 -7.04
C LEU A 82 3.88 16.60 -7.57
N VAL A 83 5.08 17.14 -7.85
CA VAL A 83 5.41 18.44 -8.43
C VAL A 83 4.78 18.60 -9.83
N SER A 84 3.48 18.82 -9.90
CA SER A 84 2.94 19.64 -10.99
C SER A 84 3.44 21.06 -10.72
N MET A 85 4.14 21.67 -11.68
CA MET A 85 4.94 22.90 -11.50
C MET A 85 4.18 24.12 -10.96
N ASP A 86 2.86 24.03 -10.78
CA ASP A 86 2.01 25.19 -10.49
C ASP A 86 1.29 25.15 -9.13
N ILE A 87 1.25 24.02 -8.41
CA ILE A 87 0.52 23.92 -7.12
C ILE A 87 1.21 22.95 -6.15
N ASN A 88 2.46 23.22 -5.81
CA ASN A 88 3.18 22.45 -4.79
C ASN A 88 3.19 23.21 -3.46
N SER A 89 2.71 22.60 -2.36
CA SER A 89 3.01 23.10 -1.01
C SER A 89 4.46 22.80 -0.61
N GLY A 90 5.05 21.76 -1.22
CA GLY A 90 6.38 21.22 -0.90
C GLY A 90 6.40 20.31 0.31
N ASP A 91 5.24 20.09 0.94
CA ASP A 91 5.13 19.39 2.21
C ASP A 91 4.76 17.92 2.01
N ILE A 92 5.50 17.04 2.70
CA ILE A 92 5.17 15.61 2.76
C ILE A 92 3.79 15.42 3.37
N GLU A 93 2.99 14.61 2.70
CA GLU A 93 1.66 14.24 3.16
C GLU A 93 1.65 12.84 3.74
N TYR A 94 0.76 12.65 4.71
CA TYR A 94 0.61 11.39 5.41
C TYR A 94 -0.81 10.85 5.26
N TYR A 95 -0.93 9.54 5.15
CA TYR A 95 -2.21 8.86 5.00
C TYR A 95 -2.31 7.66 5.94
N ILE A 96 -3.54 7.38 6.38
CA ILE A 96 -3.90 6.17 7.13
C ILE A 96 -5.08 5.52 6.41
N ILE A 97 -5.00 4.23 6.11
CA ILE A 97 -6.13 3.43 5.60
C ILE A 97 -6.57 2.47 6.69
N GLU A 98 -7.85 2.53 7.08
CA GLU A 98 -8.48 1.52 7.92
C GLU A 98 -9.10 0.42 7.05
N LYS A 99 -8.48 -0.76 7.06
CA LYS A 99 -8.80 -1.84 6.11
C LYS A 99 -10.22 -2.36 6.24
N LYS A 100 -10.69 -2.53 7.49
CA LYS A 100 -11.98 -3.14 7.83
C LYS A 100 -13.16 -2.41 7.19
N ILE A 101 -13.12 -1.09 7.17
CA ILE A 101 -14.18 -0.23 6.64
C ILE A 101 -13.79 0.45 5.33
N ASP A 102 -12.63 0.09 4.78
CA ASP A 102 -12.11 0.60 3.53
C ASP A 102 -12.02 2.14 3.47
N LYS A 103 -11.57 2.73 4.57
CA LYS A 103 -11.58 4.19 4.75
C LYS A 103 -10.17 4.77 4.69
N VAL A 104 -9.98 5.73 3.79
CA VAL A 104 -8.76 6.55 3.71
C VAL A 104 -8.92 7.80 4.59
N LEU A 105 -7.90 8.10 5.39
CA LEU A 105 -7.74 9.30 6.20
C LEU A 105 -6.52 10.05 5.67
N GLY A 106 -6.75 11.17 5.00
CA GLY A 106 -5.69 12.05 4.49
C GLY A 106 -6.15 12.92 3.32
N PRO A 107 -5.26 13.76 2.77
CA PRO A 107 -3.90 14.01 3.26
C PRO A 107 -3.87 14.62 4.67
N LEU A 108 -2.91 14.19 5.48
CA LEU A 108 -2.65 14.74 6.81
C LEU A 108 -1.29 15.43 6.82
N THR A 109 -1.18 16.48 7.64
CA THR A 109 0.13 17.00 8.05
C THR A 109 0.82 15.99 8.98
N LYS A 110 2.13 16.15 9.20
CA LYS A 110 2.88 15.31 10.15
C LYS A 110 2.27 15.33 11.56
N ASP A 111 1.85 16.51 12.02
CA ASP A 111 1.28 16.68 13.36
C ASP A 111 -0.09 16.02 13.46
N ASP A 112 -0.96 16.21 12.46
CA ASP A 112 -2.26 15.55 12.41
C ASP A 112 -2.13 14.04 12.32
N PHE A 113 -1.18 13.54 11.53
CA PHE A 113 -0.87 12.12 11.43
C PHE A 113 -0.42 11.55 12.77
N THR A 114 0.52 12.21 13.45
CA THR A 114 1.02 11.79 14.77
C THR A 114 -0.10 11.72 15.80
N ASN A 115 -0.94 12.75 15.86
CA ASN A 115 -2.11 12.76 16.74
C ASN A 115 -3.09 11.63 16.40
N LYS A 116 -3.27 11.33 15.10
CA LYS A 116 -4.21 10.32 14.65
C LYS A 116 -3.73 8.89 14.91
N ILE A 117 -2.44 8.61 14.70
CA ILE A 117 -1.87 7.29 15.01
C ILE A 117 -1.92 7.00 16.51
N GLU A 118 -1.69 8.01 17.36
CA GLU A 118 -1.82 7.88 18.82
C GLU A 118 -3.28 7.62 19.22
N LEU A 119 -4.22 8.42 18.70
CA LEU A 119 -5.65 8.28 18.99
C LEU A 119 -6.21 6.91 18.56
N LEU A 120 -5.71 6.36 17.46
CA LEU A 120 -6.13 5.06 16.92
C LEU A 120 -5.28 3.90 17.43
N GLU A 121 -4.30 4.16 18.32
CA GLU A 121 -3.37 3.18 18.88
C GLU A 121 -2.62 2.35 17.80
N ILE A 122 -2.24 3.01 16.71
CA ILE A 122 -1.55 2.37 15.58
C ILE A 122 -0.07 2.17 15.94
N LYS A 123 0.36 0.90 15.97
CA LYS A 123 1.76 0.50 16.20
C LYS A 123 2.41 0.14 14.88
N LEU A 124 2.65 1.15 14.05
CA LEU A 124 3.38 1.05 12.79
C LEU A 124 4.38 2.18 12.73
N GLU A 125 5.53 1.89 12.16
CA GLU A 125 6.60 2.86 11.90
C GLU A 125 6.97 2.72 10.43
N PHE A 126 7.49 3.81 9.86
CA PHE A 126 8.06 3.74 8.54
C PHE A 126 9.51 3.24 8.62
N GLU A 127 9.94 2.46 7.63
CA GLU A 127 11.27 1.84 7.57
C GLU A 127 12.40 2.81 7.21
#